data_AF-A0A960Y4Q2-F1
#
_entry.id   AF-A0A960Y4Q2-F1
#
_cell.length_a   1.000
_cell.length_b   1.000
_cell.length_c   1.000
_cell.angle_alpha   90.00
_cell.angle_beta   90.00
_cell.angle_gamma   90.00
#
_symmetry.space_group_name_H-M   'P 1'
#
loop_
_entity.id
_entity.type
_entity.pdbx_description
1 polymer ?
#
loop_
_entity_poly.entity_id
_entity_poly.type
_entity_poly.pdbx_seq_one_letter_code
_entity_poly.pdbx_strand_id
1 'polypeptide(L)' 'ETDSKGVLTGKLLGANCRGPEKVRRILETFGPKESYLLYAYGDSAGDREMLALADHPFFRKI' A
#
# COMPACT_ATOMS: atom_id res chain seq x y z
N GLU A 1 -14.89 6.97 -2.74
CA GLU A 1 -16.12 6.51 -3.40
C GLU A 1 -16.90 7.74 -3.86
N THR A 2 -17.62 7.64 -4.97
CA THR A 2 -18.41 8.74 -5.55
C THR A 2 -19.84 8.28 -5.77
N ASP A 3 -20.81 9.15 -5.48
CA ASP A 3 -22.21 8.88 -5.79
C ASP A 3 -22.48 8.88 -7.31
N SER A 4 -23.73 8.62 -7.70
CA SER A 4 -24.15 8.59 -9.11
C SER A 4 -24.03 9.93 -9.84
N LYS A 5 -23.73 11.02 -9.13
CA LYS A 5 -23.50 12.36 -9.69
C LYS A 5 -22.00 12.72 -9.71
N GLY A 6 -21.13 11.80 -9.30
CA GLY A 6 -19.68 12.00 -9.27
C GLY A 6 -19.18 12.77 -8.05
N VAL A 7 -19.99 12.95 -7.00
CA VAL A 7 -19.60 13.69 -5.79
C VAL A 7 -18.95 12.75 -4.77
N LEU A 8 -17.87 13.21 -4.14
CA LEU A 8 -17.19 12.45 -3.07
C LEU A 8 -18.12 12.23 -1.88
N THR A 9 -18.29 10.97 -1.48
CA THR A 9 -19.18 10.60 -0.37
C THR A 9 -18.50 10.62 1.00
N GLY A 10 -17.17 10.76 1.04
CA GLY A 10 -16.36 10.60 2.25
C GLY A 10 -16.10 9.13 2.63
N LYS A 11 -16.68 8.15 1.92
CA LYS A 11 -16.38 6.73 2.15
C LYS A 11 -15.18 6.27 1.32
N LEU A 12 -14.41 5.36 1.90
CA LEU A 12 -13.38 4.64 1.17
C LEU A 12 -14.02 3.60 0.25
N LEU A 13 -13.45 3.46 -0.95
CA LEU A 13 -13.76 2.33 -1.80
C LEU A 13 -12.86 1.16 -1.38
N GLY A 14 -13.45 0.18 -0.70
CA GLY A 14 -12.73 -0.96 -0.12
C GLY A 14 -11.97 -0.61 1.16
N ALA A 15 -11.03 -1.50 1.52
CA ALA A 15 -10.24 -1.36 2.73
C ALA A 15 -9.27 -0.17 2.67
N ASN A 16 -8.99 0.42 3.83
CA ASN A 16 -7.96 1.45 3.99
C ASN A 16 -6.58 0.88 3.64
N CYS A 17 -5.88 1.50 2.69
CA CYS A 17 -4.57 1.09 2.21
C CYS A 17 -3.47 1.40 3.25
N ARG A 18 -3.42 0.61 4.32
CA ARG A 18 -2.51 0.78 5.46
C ARG A 18 -2.03 -0.58 5.97
N GLY A 19 -0.75 -0.66 6.32
CA GLY A 19 -0.14 -1.87 6.89
C GLY A 19 -0.26 -3.07 5.97
N PRO A 20 -0.85 -4.21 6.42
CA PRO A 20 -1.00 -5.41 5.60
C PRO A 20 -1.76 -5.20 4.27
N GLU A 21 -2.68 -4.24 4.21
CA GLU A 21 -3.43 -3.96 2.99
C GLU A 21 -2.52 -3.40 1.87
N LYS A 22 -1.43 -2.71 2.23
CA LYS A 22 -0.42 -2.27 1.24
C LYS A 22 0.24 -3.48 0.58
N VAL A 23 0.64 -4.47 1.37
CA VAL A 23 1.22 -5.74 0.90
C VAL A 23 0.23 -6.46 -0.01
N ARG A 24 -1.04 -6.61 0.43
CA ARG A 24 -2.08 -7.28 -0.37
C ARG A 24 -2.23 -6.65 -1.75
N ARG A 25 -2.36 -5.32 -1.82
CA ARG A 25 -2.55 -4.60 -3.09
C ARG A 25 -1.33 -4.66 -4.00
N ILE A 26 -0.12 -4.65 -3.44
CA ILE A 26 1.12 -4.82 -4.21
C ILE A 26 1.11 -6.19 -4.90
N LEU A 27 0.87 -7.27 -4.15
CA LEU A 27 0.86 -8.64 -4.69
C LEU A 27 -0.31 -8.86 -5.67
N GLU A 28 -1.47 -8.26 -5.42
CA GLU A 28 -2.62 -8.32 -6.33
C GLU A 28 -2.35 -7.61 -7.66
N THR A 29 -1.60 -6.50 -7.63
CA THR A 29 -1.34 -5.69 -8.83
C THR A 29 -0.18 -6.23 -9.66
N PHE A 30 0.89 -6.68 -9.00
CA PHE A 30 2.14 -7.05 -9.67
C PHE A 30 2.40 -8.57 -9.67
N GLY A 31 1.56 -9.35 -9.01
CA GLY A 31 1.72 -10.79 -8.87
C GLY A 31 2.68 -11.19 -7.73
N PRO A 32 3.24 -12.42 -7.78
CA PRO A 32 4.16 -12.91 -6.75
C PRO A 32 5.37 -12.00 -6.53
N LYS A 33 5.79 -11.79 -5.28
CA LYS A 33 6.88 -10.87 -4.93
C LYS A 33 8.20 -11.21 -5.64
N GLU A 34 8.40 -12.48 -5.96
CA GLU A 34 9.61 -13.00 -6.60
C GLU A 34 9.73 -12.59 -8.08
N SER A 35 8.65 -12.09 -8.70
CA SER A 35 8.66 -11.69 -10.11
C SER A 35 9.24 -10.28 -10.34
N TYR A 36 9.52 -9.52 -9.27
CA TYR A 36 10.02 -8.15 -9.37
C TYR A 36 10.93 -7.74 -8.21
N LEU A 37 11.76 -6.72 -8.48
CA LEU A 37 12.55 -6.04 -7.46
C LEU A 37 11.74 -4.87 -6.87
N LEU A 38 11.59 -4.86 -5.56
CA LEU A 38 10.78 -3.91 -4.80
C LEU A 38 11.66 -2.96 -4.00
N TYR A 39 11.66 -1.70 -4.41
CA TYR A 39 12.13 -0.59 -3.60
C TYR A 39 10.94 0.04 -2.88
N ALA A 40 11.00 0.16 -1.57
CA ALA A 40 9.91 0.72 -0.78
C ALA A 40 10.42 1.81 0.16
N TYR A 41 9.66 2.89 0.26
CA TYR A 41 9.95 4.04 1.09
C TYR A 41 8.75 4.31 2.00
N GLY A 42 9.00 4.53 3.29
CA GLY A 42 7.96 4.82 4.27
C GLY A 42 8.48 5.63 5.44
N ASP A 43 7.57 6.24 6.18
CA ASP A 43 7.88 7.10 7.33
C ASP A 43 6.92 6.91 8.51
N SER A 44 5.94 6.01 8.37
CA SER A 44 4.92 5.77 9.38
C SER A 44 4.87 4.30 9.82
N ALA A 45 4.21 4.06 10.95
CA ALA A 45 3.91 2.70 11.40
C ALA A 45 3.07 1.90 10.37
N GLY A 46 2.34 2.57 9.47
CA GLY A 46 1.53 1.93 8.43
C GLY A 46 2.32 1.40 7.24
N ASP A 47 3.65 1.58 7.22
CA ASP A 47 4.53 1.13 6.14
C ASP A 47 5.34 -0.12 6.51
N ARG A 48 5.28 -0.55 7.76
CA ARG A 48 6.18 -1.57 8.33
C ARG A 48 6.13 -2.88 7.54
N GLU A 49 4.92 -3.34 7.19
CA GLU A 49 4.71 -4.59 6.47
C GLU A 49 5.17 -4.50 5.01
N MET A 50 4.94 -3.37 4.35
CA MET A 50 5.43 -3.12 2.99
C MET A 50 6.95 -3.04 2.96
N LEU A 51 7.55 -2.36 3.93
CA LEU A 51 9.01 -2.28 4.06
C LEU A 51 9.61 -3.65 4.38
N ALA A 52 8.94 -4.48 5.19
CA ALA A 52 9.39 -5.85 5.44
C ALA A 52 9.32 -6.75 4.20
N LEU A 53 8.41 -6.48 3.26
CA LEU A 53 8.30 -7.20 1.97
C LEU A 53 9.39 -6.79 0.97
N ALA A 54 9.92 -5.56 1.05
CA ALA A 54 10.77 -4.99 0.02
C ALA A 54 12.20 -5.55 0.02
N ASP A 55 12.79 -5.68 -1.17
CA ASP A 55 14.22 -6.04 -1.30
C ASP A 55 15.11 -4.86 -0.88
N HIS A 56 14.63 -3.64 -1.13
CA HIS A 56 15.31 -2.41 -0.76
C HIS A 56 14.38 -1.49 0.04
N PRO A 57 14.25 -1.72 1.37
CA PRO A 57 13.43 -0.90 2.23
C PRO A 57 14.16 0.33 2.77
N PHE A 58 13.45 1.46 2.79
CA PHE A 58 13.93 2.70 3.38
C PHE A 58 12.88 3.29 4.32
N PHE A 59 13.23 3.37 5.60
CA PHE A 59 12.40 4.05 6.59
C PHE A 59 12.99 5.42 6.92
N ARG A 60 12.22 6.48 6.70
CA ARG A 60 12.58 7.83 7.15
C ARG A 60 12.06 8.04 8.57
N LYS A 61 12.99 8.14 9.54
CA LYS A 61 12.66 8.65 10.87
C LYS A 61 12.38 10.16 10.76
N ILE A 62 11.18 10.57 11.14
CA ILE A 62 10.77 11.97 11.32
C ILE A 62 11.02 12.35 12.79
#